data_AF-A0A7W0R4D1-F1
#
_entry.id   AF-A0A7W0R4D1-F1
#
_cell.length_a   1.000
_cell.length_b   1.000
_cell.length_c   1.000
_cell.angle_alpha   90.00
_cell.angle_beta   90.00
_cell.angle_gamma   90.00
#
_symmetry.space_group_name_H-M   'P 1'
#
loop_
_entity.id
_entity.type
_entity.pdbx_description
1 polymer ?
#
loop_
_entity_poly.entity_id
_entity_poly.type
_entity_poly.pdbx_seq_one_letter_code
_entity_poly.pdbx_strand_id
1 'polypeptide(L)'
;VLGAVIVLRVVWVFPVTYASRLVPRVARNDPAPSWRVPALISWTGMRGVVTLAAVFVLPPETPQRETLILIALVVTAGTLLLQGSTLPWLVRRLELAGPDRAVDTLAEAALFQRAARQGLAELDRLLTGDEPPDVVDRLRRRGLDRADAVWERLGATSETPSAVYARLRARMIDAERAEVLVARDSGEVPDDILRTVLGALDVEETVLDRVAEMNSAERSDELTAARADGCAHLRASPALDRPPQAEGCTGCLEVGRRDWVHLRMCLTCGYLGCCDSSPLRHADEHHIERRHPVMRSAEPGEAWRWCYVDELLG
;
A
#
# COMPACT_ATOMS: atom_id res chain seq x y z
N VAL A 1 16.11 -10.58 40.42
CA VAL A 1 15.72 -11.42 39.27
C VAL A 1 15.05 -10.60 38.16
N LEU A 2 13.94 -9.90 38.43
CA LEU A 2 13.23 -9.06 37.43
C LEU A 2 14.16 -8.13 36.64
N GLY A 3 14.96 -7.29 37.32
CA GLY A 3 15.90 -6.40 36.66
C GLY A 3 16.96 -7.13 35.82
N ALA A 4 17.47 -8.26 36.31
CA ALA A 4 18.44 -9.08 35.57
C ALA A 4 17.83 -9.66 34.28
N VAL A 5 16.57 -10.11 34.31
CA VAL A 5 15.86 -10.60 33.12
C VAL A 5 15.66 -9.48 32.09
N ILE A 6 15.29 -8.28 32.54
CA ILE A 6 15.12 -7.12 31.66
C ILE A 6 16.45 -6.74 31.01
N VAL A 7 17.52 -6.60 31.79
CA VAL A 7 18.85 -6.23 31.27
C VAL A 7 19.39 -7.29 30.33
N LEU A 8 19.31 -8.58 30.69
CA LEU A 8 19.79 -9.68 29.86
C LEU A 8 19.11 -9.67 28.48
N ARG A 9 17.81 -9.36 28.45
CA ARG A 9 17.06 -9.24 27.19
C ARG A 9 17.57 -8.10 26.33
N VAL A 10 17.80 -6.91 26.89
CA VAL A 10 18.39 -5.77 26.16
C VAL A 10 19.77 -6.15 25.63
N VAL A 11 20.61 -6.75 26.47
CA VAL A 11 21.96 -7.20 26.12
C VAL A 11 21.93 -8.28 25.03
N TRP A 12 20.90 -9.10 24.92
CA TRP A 12 20.80 -10.14 23.90
C TRP A 12 20.17 -9.65 22.58
N VAL A 13 19.10 -8.85 22.66
CA VAL A 13 18.35 -8.40 21.47
C VAL A 13 19.18 -7.49 20.58
N PHE A 14 19.96 -6.57 21.15
CA PHE A 14 20.79 -5.65 20.37
C PHE A 14 21.84 -6.39 19.52
N PRO A 15 22.72 -7.24 20.11
CA PRO A 15 23.69 -8.00 19.34
C PRO A 15 23.05 -8.93 18.31
N VAL A 16 21.99 -9.67 18.65
CA VAL A 16 21.34 -10.58 17.70
C VAL A 16 20.77 -9.84 16.50
N THR A 17 20.17 -8.66 16.72
CA THR A 17 19.58 -7.85 15.65
C THR A 17 20.63 -7.37 14.65
N TYR A 18 21.80 -6.95 15.12
CA TYR A 18 22.88 -6.48 14.24
C TYR A 18 23.76 -7.62 13.70
N ALA A 19 23.99 -8.66 14.49
CA ALA A 19 24.80 -9.82 14.09
C ALA A 19 24.12 -10.67 13.01
N SER A 20 22.80 -10.84 13.05
CA SER A 20 22.05 -11.54 11.98
C SER A 20 22.20 -10.86 10.61
N ARG A 21 22.46 -9.55 10.61
CA ARG A 21 22.70 -8.73 9.40
C ARG A 21 24.16 -8.69 8.96
N LEU A 22 25.06 -9.40 9.64
CA LEU A 22 26.38 -9.73 9.08
C LEU A 22 26.27 -10.71 7.90
N VAL A 23 25.12 -11.39 7.76
CA VAL A 23 24.81 -12.25 6.62
C VAL A 23 24.31 -11.40 5.44
N PRO A 24 25.00 -11.40 4.28
CA PRO A 24 24.67 -10.51 3.16
C PRO A 24 23.26 -10.70 2.60
N ARG A 25 22.71 -11.92 2.64
CA ARG A 25 21.33 -12.19 2.20
C ARG A 25 20.29 -11.49 3.08
N VAL A 26 20.53 -11.44 4.39
CA VAL A 26 19.62 -10.80 5.34
C VAL A 26 19.73 -9.28 5.19
N ALA A 27 20.94 -8.74 5.11
CA ALA A 27 21.17 -7.29 4.95
C ALA A 27 20.58 -6.71 3.65
N ARG A 28 20.51 -7.51 2.57
CA ARG A 28 19.89 -7.07 1.31
C ARG A 28 18.37 -6.99 1.37
N ASN A 29 17.73 -7.89 2.11
CA ASN A 29 16.26 -7.97 2.17
C ASN A 29 15.67 -7.18 3.35
N ASP A 30 16.46 -6.94 4.41
CA ASP A 30 16.03 -6.29 5.64
C ASP A 30 17.16 -5.36 6.15
N PRO A 31 17.19 -4.09 5.71
CA PRO A 31 18.23 -3.14 6.09
C PRO A 31 18.30 -2.95 7.62
N ALA A 32 19.47 -2.53 8.11
CA ALA A 32 19.67 -2.38 9.55
C ALA A 32 18.72 -1.34 10.14
N PRO A 33 17.84 -1.73 11.08
CA PRO A 33 16.87 -0.81 11.62
C PRO A 33 17.55 0.21 12.54
N SER A 34 16.93 1.37 12.68
CA SER A 34 17.38 2.36 13.67
C SER A 34 17.41 1.71 15.06
N TRP A 35 18.36 2.12 15.92
CA TRP A 35 18.51 1.60 17.29
C TRP A 35 17.23 1.70 18.14
N ARG A 36 16.29 2.57 17.75
CA ARG A 36 14.97 2.73 18.35
C ARG A 36 14.11 1.47 18.23
N VAL A 37 14.24 0.73 17.11
CA VAL A 37 13.45 -0.49 16.84
C VAL A 37 13.92 -1.66 17.73
N PRO A 38 15.23 -2.03 17.81
CA PRO A 38 15.72 -2.99 18.79
C PRO A 38 15.43 -2.56 20.23
N ALA A 39 15.50 -1.26 20.55
CA ALA A 39 15.13 -0.75 21.87
C ALA A 39 13.66 -1.07 22.19
N LEU A 40 12.74 -0.81 21.26
CA LEU A 40 11.33 -1.17 21.41
C LEU A 40 11.14 -2.68 21.54
N ILE A 41 11.72 -3.48 20.65
CA ILE A 41 11.61 -4.96 20.64
C ILE A 41 12.16 -5.57 21.95
N SER A 42 13.24 -4.99 22.47
CA SER A 42 13.81 -5.38 23.76
C SER A 42 12.85 -5.08 24.93
N TRP A 43 12.01 -4.05 24.79
CA TRP A 43 11.01 -3.63 25.77
C TRP A 43 9.65 -4.34 25.61
N THR A 44 9.29 -4.77 24.39
CA THR A 44 8.03 -5.45 24.05
C THR A 44 8.24 -6.97 23.99
N GLY A 45 8.09 -7.65 25.13
CA GLY A 45 8.18 -9.11 25.21
C GLY A 45 6.86 -9.85 25.21
N MET A 46 6.87 -11.11 24.71
CA MET A 46 5.83 -12.10 25.03
C MET A 46 5.80 -12.29 26.54
N ARG A 47 4.71 -11.84 27.16
CA ARG A 47 4.66 -11.58 28.60
C ARG A 47 4.32 -12.86 29.35
N GLY A 48 5.34 -13.61 29.76
CA GLY A 48 5.35 -14.53 30.90
C GLY A 48 4.39 -15.72 30.92
N VAL A 49 3.46 -15.87 29.97
CA VAL A 49 2.51 -17.00 29.91
C VAL A 49 3.26 -18.33 29.86
N VAL A 50 4.30 -18.41 29.02
CA VAL A 50 5.16 -19.60 28.91
C VAL A 50 5.94 -19.85 30.20
N THR A 51 6.42 -18.81 30.87
CA THR A 51 7.18 -18.93 32.13
C THR A 51 6.29 -19.40 33.28
N LEU A 52 5.06 -18.87 33.38
CA LEU A 52 4.07 -19.33 34.35
C LEU A 52 3.65 -20.78 34.06
N ALA A 53 3.38 -21.12 32.81
CA ALA A 53 3.08 -22.50 32.43
C ALA A 53 4.23 -23.45 32.81
N ALA A 54 5.48 -23.09 32.50
CA ALA A 54 6.64 -23.90 32.81
C ALA A 54 6.81 -24.14 34.32
N VAL A 55 6.56 -23.12 35.16
CA VAL A 55 6.73 -23.27 36.61
C VAL A 55 5.60 -24.10 37.23
N PHE A 56 4.39 -24.06 36.66
CA PHE A 56 3.26 -24.87 37.15
C PHE A 56 3.37 -26.34 36.79
N VAL A 57 4.10 -26.68 35.73
CA VAL A 57 4.39 -28.07 35.33
C VAL A 57 5.41 -28.74 36.26
N LEU A 58 6.13 -28.00 37.10
CA LEU A 58 7.13 -28.56 38.00
C LEU A 58 6.51 -29.54 39.03
N PRO A 59 7.07 -30.75 39.19
CA PRO A 59 6.62 -31.73 40.18
C PRO A 59 6.61 -31.16 41.61
N PRO A 60 5.73 -31.64 42.51
CA PRO A 60 5.64 -31.16 43.89
C PRO A 60 6.96 -31.27 44.66
N GLU A 61 7.73 -32.32 44.38
CA GLU A 61 9.00 -32.62 45.06
C GLU A 61 10.19 -31.74 44.62
N THR A 62 9.94 -30.78 43.73
CA THR A 62 10.99 -29.89 43.24
C THR A 62 11.51 -29.01 44.39
N PRO A 63 12.82 -29.00 44.66
CA PRO A 63 13.40 -28.11 45.66
C PRO A 63 13.04 -26.65 45.38
N GLN A 64 12.63 -25.91 46.41
CA GLN A 64 12.29 -24.48 46.32
C GLN A 64 11.20 -24.15 45.27
N ARG A 65 10.29 -25.09 44.96
CA ARG A 65 9.18 -24.90 44.02
C ARG A 65 8.38 -23.63 44.27
N GLU A 66 8.00 -23.37 45.52
CA GLU A 66 7.24 -22.18 45.90
C GLU A 66 8.02 -20.88 45.60
N THR A 67 9.32 -20.88 45.85
CA THR A 67 10.21 -19.75 45.52
C THR A 67 10.29 -19.54 44.00
N LEU A 68 10.37 -20.61 43.21
CA LEU A 68 10.37 -20.51 41.74
C LEU A 68 9.04 -19.95 41.21
N ILE A 69 7.91 -20.40 41.76
CA ILE A 69 6.57 -19.88 41.43
C ILE A 69 6.49 -18.39 41.78
N LEU A 70 6.93 -18.00 42.97
CA LEU A 70 6.96 -16.60 43.40
C LEU A 70 7.82 -15.75 42.45
N ILE A 71 9.01 -16.23 42.08
CA ILE A 71 9.88 -15.53 41.13
C ILE A 71 9.20 -15.38 39.76
N ALA A 72 8.60 -16.46 39.23
CA ALA A 72 7.91 -16.44 37.94
C ALA A 72 6.71 -15.46 37.95
N LEU A 73 5.93 -15.45 39.03
CA LEU A 73 4.81 -14.54 39.23
C LEU A 73 5.29 -13.08 39.31
N VAL A 74 6.30 -12.80 40.14
CA VAL A 74 6.85 -11.44 40.31
C VAL A 74 7.46 -10.93 39.01
N VAL A 75 8.19 -11.79 38.27
CA VAL A 75 8.77 -11.41 36.97
C VAL A 75 7.68 -11.15 35.95
N THR A 76 6.64 -11.99 35.88
CA THR A 76 5.54 -11.85 34.92
C THR A 76 4.67 -10.64 35.24
N ALA A 77 4.22 -10.49 36.48
CA ALA A 77 3.42 -9.35 36.92
C ALA A 77 4.22 -8.03 36.81
N GLY A 78 5.49 -8.04 37.21
CA GLY A 78 6.37 -6.89 37.11
C GLY A 78 6.60 -6.44 35.67
N THR A 79 6.88 -7.38 34.76
CA THR A 79 7.02 -7.05 33.32
C THR A 79 5.70 -6.59 32.72
N LEU A 80 4.57 -7.22 33.05
CA LEU A 80 3.24 -6.79 32.61
C LEU A 80 2.91 -5.35 33.03
N LEU A 81 3.06 -5.04 34.31
CA LEU A 81 2.69 -3.74 34.88
C LEU A 81 3.67 -2.64 34.46
N LEU A 82 4.98 -2.86 34.59
CA LEU A 82 5.96 -1.85 34.18
C LEU A 82 6.01 -1.69 32.66
N GLN A 83 6.20 -2.77 31.89
CA GLN A 83 6.39 -2.63 30.43
C GLN A 83 5.08 -2.32 29.72
N GLY A 84 3.94 -2.85 30.20
CA GLY A 84 2.62 -2.56 29.62
C GLY A 84 2.22 -1.10 29.76
N SER A 85 2.49 -0.46 30.90
CA SER A 85 2.17 0.96 31.12
C SER A 85 3.21 1.91 30.52
N THR A 86 4.48 1.51 30.44
CA THR A 86 5.56 2.35 29.90
C THR A 86 5.69 2.29 28.38
N LEU A 87 5.10 1.28 27.72
CA LEU A 87 5.19 1.12 26.27
C LEU A 87 4.61 2.31 25.48
N PRO A 88 3.38 2.80 25.74
CA PRO A 88 2.83 3.94 25.01
C PRO A 88 3.64 5.23 25.22
N TRP A 89 4.26 5.37 26.39
CA TRP A 89 5.16 6.49 26.68
C TRP A 89 6.48 6.35 25.92
N LEU A 90 7.07 5.16 25.91
CA LEU A 90 8.33 4.87 25.23
C LEU A 90 8.21 5.03 23.72
N VAL A 91 7.11 4.55 23.12
CA VAL A 91 6.83 4.72 21.68
C VAL A 91 6.77 6.20 21.32
N ARG A 92 6.05 7.01 22.11
CA ARG A 92 5.97 8.46 21.92
C ARG A 92 7.32 9.15 22.11
N ARG A 93 8.10 8.73 23.10
CA ARG A 93 9.41 9.31 23.43
C ARG A 93 10.48 8.99 22.38
N LEU A 94 10.42 7.80 21.79
CA LEU A 94 11.37 7.35 20.77
C LEU A 94 11.05 7.93 19.38
N GLU A 95 9.91 8.62 19.21
CA GLU A 95 9.45 9.13 17.91
C GLU A 95 9.63 8.06 16.83
N LEU A 96 9.21 6.83 17.16
CA LEU A 96 9.15 5.75 16.20
C LEU A 96 7.99 6.08 15.25
N ALA A 97 8.30 6.85 14.21
CA ALA A 97 7.44 6.93 13.04
C ALA A 97 7.23 5.49 12.56
N GLY A 98 5.97 5.12 12.34
CA GLY A 98 5.68 3.91 11.57
C GLY A 98 6.35 4.01 10.20
N PRO A 99 6.48 2.89 9.46
CA PRO A 99 6.83 2.99 8.04
C PRO A 99 5.90 4.05 7.41
N ASP A 100 6.51 4.99 6.70
CA ASP A 100 5.81 6.15 6.17
C ASP A 100 4.74 5.66 5.19
N ARG A 101 3.48 5.69 5.63
CA ARG A 101 2.36 5.10 4.87
C ARG A 101 2.23 5.77 3.50
N ALA A 102 2.59 7.04 3.39
CA ALA A 102 2.63 7.76 2.12
C ALA A 102 3.66 7.16 1.17
N VAL A 103 4.88 6.89 1.67
CA VAL A 103 5.96 6.28 0.87
C VAL A 103 5.58 4.86 0.46
N ASP A 104 5.02 4.07 1.36
CA ASP A 104 4.59 2.69 1.06
C ASP A 104 3.46 2.67 0.01
N THR A 105 2.47 3.57 0.13
CA THR A 105 1.36 3.68 -0.84
C THR A 105 1.86 4.10 -2.22
N LEU A 106 2.79 5.05 -2.29
CA LEU A 106 3.38 5.47 -3.56
C LEU A 106 4.28 4.37 -4.17
N ALA A 107 5.01 3.61 -3.34
CA ALA A 107 5.80 2.48 -3.81
C ALA A 107 4.92 1.35 -4.35
N GLU A 108 3.78 1.08 -3.69
CA GLU A 108 2.75 0.15 -4.16
C GLU A 108 2.18 0.60 -5.51
N ALA A 109 1.79 1.87 -5.65
CA ALA A 109 1.31 2.44 -6.91
C ALA A 109 2.32 2.28 -8.06
N ALA A 110 3.59 2.61 -7.80
CA ALA A 110 4.67 2.46 -8.76
C ALA A 110 4.89 0.99 -9.18
N LEU A 111 4.73 0.05 -8.24
CA LEU A 111 4.86 -1.38 -8.54
C LEU A 111 3.71 -1.88 -9.42
N PHE A 112 2.47 -1.50 -9.12
CA PHE A 112 1.32 -1.84 -9.96
C PHE A 112 1.45 -1.28 -11.37
N GLN A 113 1.92 -0.04 -11.51
CA GLN A 113 2.17 0.57 -12.82
C GLN A 113 3.20 -0.23 -13.63
N ARG A 114 4.32 -0.60 -12.99
CA ARG A 114 5.36 -1.39 -13.65
C ARG A 114 4.83 -2.77 -14.08
N ALA A 115 4.06 -3.43 -13.22
CA ALA A 115 3.44 -4.72 -13.52
C ALA A 115 2.46 -4.62 -14.70
N ALA A 116 1.60 -3.60 -14.71
CA ALA A 116 0.65 -3.34 -15.80
C ALA A 116 1.39 -3.13 -17.14
N ARG A 117 2.41 -2.27 -17.18
CA ARG A 117 3.21 -2.04 -18.40
C ARG A 117 3.87 -3.31 -18.91
N GLN A 118 4.46 -4.12 -18.04
CA GLN A 118 5.06 -5.39 -18.46
C GLN A 118 4.01 -6.34 -19.07
N GLY A 119 2.80 -6.38 -18.51
CA GLY A 119 1.69 -7.11 -19.12
C GLY A 119 1.29 -6.60 -20.50
N LEU A 120 1.26 -5.27 -20.69
CA LEU A 120 0.96 -4.65 -21.99
C LEU A 120 2.06 -4.85 -23.03
N ALA A 121 3.33 -4.76 -22.63
CA ALA A 121 4.45 -5.04 -23.52
C ALA A 121 4.43 -6.49 -24.02
N GLU A 122 4.06 -7.44 -23.16
CA GLU A 122 3.87 -8.83 -23.55
C GLU A 122 2.65 -9.00 -24.47
N LEU A 123 1.55 -8.28 -24.20
CA LEU A 123 0.41 -8.24 -25.13
C LEU A 123 0.85 -7.78 -26.51
N ASP A 124 1.55 -6.66 -26.61
CA ASP A 124 2.03 -6.11 -27.89
C ASP A 124 3.00 -7.08 -28.61
N ARG A 125 3.79 -7.87 -27.87
CA ARG A 125 4.65 -8.92 -28.43
C ARG A 125 3.86 -10.08 -29.04
N LEU A 126 2.70 -10.41 -28.46
CA LEU A 126 1.85 -11.51 -28.89
C LEU A 126 0.92 -11.15 -30.05
N LEU A 127 0.64 -9.85 -30.26
CA LEU A 127 -0.22 -9.40 -31.35
C LEU A 127 0.37 -9.78 -32.71
N THR A 128 -0.44 -10.46 -33.51
CA THR A 128 -0.12 -10.83 -34.89
C THR A 128 -0.67 -9.83 -35.90
N GLY A 129 -1.67 -9.04 -35.50
CA GLY A 129 -2.40 -8.10 -36.35
C GLY A 129 -3.71 -8.67 -36.88
N ASP A 130 -3.97 -9.95 -36.68
CA ASP A 130 -5.21 -10.64 -37.07
C ASP A 130 -6.27 -10.63 -35.95
N GLU A 131 -5.92 -10.16 -34.75
CA GLU A 131 -6.82 -10.14 -33.62
C GLU A 131 -7.92 -9.07 -33.76
N PRO A 132 -9.16 -9.34 -33.27
CA PRO A 132 -10.21 -8.34 -33.23
C PRO A 132 -9.80 -7.11 -32.40
N PRO A 133 -9.91 -5.88 -32.95
CA PRO A 133 -9.48 -4.67 -32.25
C PRO A 133 -10.16 -4.47 -30.89
N ASP A 134 -11.43 -4.85 -30.77
CA ASP A 134 -12.20 -4.72 -29.53
C ASP A 134 -11.66 -5.60 -28.40
N VAL A 135 -11.10 -6.77 -28.73
CA VAL A 135 -10.48 -7.68 -27.76
C VAL A 135 -9.17 -7.09 -27.26
N VAL A 136 -8.35 -6.58 -28.18
CA VAL A 136 -7.08 -5.92 -27.84
C VAL A 136 -7.33 -4.72 -26.93
N ASP A 137 -8.30 -3.87 -27.28
CA ASP A 137 -8.67 -2.70 -26.48
C ASP A 137 -9.23 -3.08 -25.11
N ARG A 138 -9.96 -4.19 -25.02
CA ARG A 138 -10.46 -4.72 -23.73
C ARG A 138 -9.31 -5.21 -22.84
N LEU A 139 -8.34 -5.92 -23.41
CA LEU A 139 -7.15 -6.37 -22.67
C LEU A 139 -6.30 -5.21 -22.21
N ARG A 140 -6.10 -4.20 -23.06
CA ARG A 140 -5.36 -2.98 -22.71
C ARG A 140 -6.03 -2.23 -21.55
N ARG A 141 -7.33 -2.01 -21.62
CA ARG A 141 -8.11 -1.41 -20.52
C ARG A 141 -7.96 -2.21 -19.23
N ARG A 142 -8.25 -3.52 -19.27
CA ARG A 142 -8.17 -4.39 -18.09
C ARG A 142 -6.76 -4.48 -17.49
N GLY A 143 -5.72 -4.33 -18.31
CA GLY A 143 -4.32 -4.27 -17.85
C GLY A 143 -4.00 -2.99 -17.06
N LEU A 144 -4.59 -1.86 -17.47
CA LEU A 144 -4.39 -0.55 -16.85
C LEU A 144 -5.29 -0.31 -15.64
N ASP A 145 -6.53 -0.83 -15.64
CA ASP A 145 -7.56 -0.55 -14.62
C ASP A 145 -7.03 -0.70 -13.18
N ARG A 146 -6.21 -1.74 -12.91
CA ARG A 146 -5.64 -1.95 -11.56
C ARG A 146 -4.60 -0.92 -11.17
N ALA A 147 -3.76 -0.50 -12.10
CA ALA A 147 -2.76 0.52 -11.83
C ALA A 147 -3.43 1.89 -11.67
N ASP A 148 -4.37 2.21 -12.56
CA ASP A 148 -5.16 3.44 -12.52
C ASP A 148 -5.92 3.56 -11.19
N ALA A 149 -6.61 2.51 -10.74
CA ALA A 149 -7.34 2.53 -9.46
C ALA A 149 -6.44 2.81 -8.23
N VAL A 150 -5.14 2.51 -8.28
CA VAL A 150 -4.20 2.85 -7.21
C VAL A 150 -3.75 4.31 -7.31
N TRP A 151 -3.47 4.79 -8.53
CA TRP A 151 -3.10 6.17 -8.77
C TRP A 151 -4.24 7.16 -8.51
N GLU A 152 -5.46 6.83 -8.92
CA GLU A 152 -6.67 7.65 -8.72
C GLU A 152 -6.96 7.94 -7.24
N ARG A 153 -6.48 7.09 -6.33
CA ARG A 153 -6.67 7.28 -4.88
C ARG A 153 -5.70 8.30 -4.28
N LEU A 154 -4.54 8.49 -4.91
CA LEU A 154 -3.55 9.44 -4.43
C LEU A 154 -4.09 10.86 -4.63
N GLY A 155 -4.39 11.54 -3.53
CA GLY A 155 -4.84 12.93 -3.58
C GLY A 155 -6.32 13.09 -3.98
N ALA A 156 -7.09 12.00 -4.05
CA ALA A 156 -8.52 12.06 -4.33
C ALA A 156 -9.26 12.93 -3.29
N THR A 157 -9.84 14.03 -3.77
CA THR A 157 -10.74 14.89 -2.98
C THR A 157 -12.21 14.63 -3.25
N SER A 158 -12.49 13.86 -4.29
CA SER A 158 -13.82 13.48 -4.76
C SER A 158 -13.83 12.01 -5.19
N GLU A 159 -15.01 11.49 -5.49
CA GLU A 159 -15.17 10.09 -5.91
C GLU A 159 -14.40 9.82 -7.22
N THR A 160 -13.54 8.81 -7.21
CA THR A 160 -12.70 8.44 -8.36
C THR A 160 -13.50 7.68 -9.42
N PRO A 161 -13.08 7.66 -10.70
CA PRO A 161 -13.71 6.84 -11.73
C PRO A 161 -13.83 5.36 -11.33
N SER A 162 -12.78 4.78 -10.75
CA SER A 162 -12.81 3.39 -10.25
C SER A 162 -13.81 3.19 -9.11
N ALA A 163 -13.96 4.17 -8.21
CA ALA A 163 -14.97 4.11 -7.15
C ALA A 163 -16.39 4.21 -7.70
N VAL A 164 -16.63 5.09 -8.69
CA VAL A 164 -17.91 5.19 -9.39
C VAL A 164 -18.25 3.85 -10.07
N TYR A 165 -17.30 3.26 -10.79
CA TYR A 165 -17.46 1.96 -11.43
C TYR A 165 -17.82 0.88 -10.40
N ALA A 166 -17.05 0.77 -9.31
CA ALA A 166 -17.26 -0.25 -8.29
C ALA A 166 -18.65 -0.12 -7.65
N ARG A 167 -19.07 1.11 -7.29
CA ARG A 167 -20.39 1.38 -6.73
C ARG A 167 -21.52 0.99 -7.70
N LEU A 168 -21.41 1.35 -8.98
CA LEU A 168 -22.44 1.05 -9.97
C LEU A 168 -22.51 -0.45 -10.26
N ARG A 169 -21.37 -1.13 -10.39
CA ARG A 169 -21.32 -2.58 -10.65
C ARG A 169 -21.83 -3.39 -9.47
N ALA A 170 -21.51 -2.99 -8.22
CA ALA A 170 -22.06 -3.65 -7.03
C ALA A 170 -23.60 -3.65 -7.05
N ARG A 171 -24.22 -2.51 -7.39
CA ARG A 171 -25.70 -2.43 -7.53
C ARG A 171 -26.25 -3.31 -8.64
N MET A 172 -25.50 -3.50 -9.73
CA MET A 172 -25.90 -4.43 -10.79
C MET A 172 -25.82 -5.88 -10.31
N ILE A 173 -24.77 -6.25 -9.57
CA ILE A 173 -24.61 -7.58 -8.99
C ILE A 173 -25.73 -7.87 -8.00
N ASP A 174 -26.14 -6.90 -7.18
CA ASP A 174 -27.30 -7.06 -6.28
C ASP A 174 -28.58 -7.43 -7.05
N ALA A 175 -28.83 -6.77 -8.18
CA ALA A 175 -29.99 -7.04 -9.02
C ALA A 175 -29.88 -8.41 -9.72
N GLU A 176 -28.70 -8.78 -10.22
CA GLU A 176 -28.42 -10.08 -10.82
C GLU A 176 -28.63 -11.21 -9.80
N ARG A 177 -28.12 -11.04 -8.58
CA ARG A 177 -28.30 -11.99 -7.48
C ARG A 177 -29.77 -12.14 -7.10
N ALA A 178 -30.54 -11.05 -7.06
CA ALA A 178 -31.97 -11.11 -6.77
C ALA A 178 -32.72 -11.99 -7.78
N GLU A 179 -32.40 -11.89 -9.07
CA GLU A 179 -32.98 -12.74 -10.12
C GLU A 179 -32.61 -14.22 -9.94
N VAL A 180 -31.34 -14.51 -9.61
CA VAL A 180 -30.90 -15.89 -9.33
C VAL A 180 -31.65 -16.48 -8.13
N LEU A 181 -31.98 -15.67 -7.12
CA LEU A 181 -32.77 -16.11 -5.97
C LEU A 181 -34.24 -16.39 -6.35
N VAL A 182 -34.83 -15.61 -7.26
CA VAL A 182 -36.16 -15.90 -7.80
C VAL A 182 -36.17 -17.26 -8.52
N ALA A 183 -35.16 -17.52 -9.37
CA ALA A 183 -35.01 -18.80 -10.07
C ALA A 183 -34.77 -19.99 -9.12
N ARG A 184 -34.11 -19.75 -7.98
CA ARG A 184 -33.98 -20.75 -6.90
C ARG A 184 -35.33 -21.05 -6.26
N ASP A 185 -36.10 -20.03 -5.95
CA ASP A 185 -37.37 -20.16 -5.23
C ASP A 185 -38.47 -20.79 -6.12
N SER A 186 -38.38 -20.68 -7.45
CA SER A 186 -39.26 -21.37 -8.40
C SER A 186 -38.96 -22.87 -8.54
N GLY A 187 -37.77 -23.32 -8.16
CA GLY A 187 -37.31 -24.70 -8.31
C GLY A 187 -37.08 -25.14 -9.77
N GLU A 188 -37.06 -24.20 -10.72
CA GLU A 188 -36.89 -24.49 -12.15
C GLU A 188 -35.44 -24.82 -12.52
N VAL A 189 -34.47 -24.41 -11.70
CA VAL A 189 -33.04 -24.52 -11.98
C VAL A 189 -32.34 -25.44 -10.95
N PRO A 190 -31.53 -26.42 -11.39
CA PRO A 190 -30.70 -27.25 -10.52
C PRO A 190 -29.74 -26.45 -9.63
N ASP A 191 -29.53 -26.90 -8.39
CA ASP A 191 -28.68 -26.24 -7.37
C ASP A 191 -27.22 -26.04 -7.81
N ASP A 192 -26.66 -26.98 -8.57
CA ASP A 192 -25.29 -26.89 -9.07
C ASP A 192 -25.10 -25.76 -10.10
N ILE A 193 -26.12 -25.49 -10.92
CA ILE A 193 -26.13 -24.35 -11.84
C ILE A 193 -26.24 -23.05 -11.05
N LEU A 194 -27.14 -22.99 -10.06
CA LEU A 194 -27.31 -21.83 -9.19
C LEU A 194 -26.00 -21.48 -8.45
N ARG A 195 -25.32 -22.48 -7.87
CA ARG A 195 -24.02 -22.29 -7.22
C ARG A 195 -22.95 -21.78 -8.19
N THR A 196 -22.98 -22.25 -9.44
CA THR A 196 -22.03 -21.80 -10.46
C THR A 196 -22.23 -20.31 -10.76
N VAL A 197 -23.48 -19.88 -10.94
CA VAL A 197 -23.81 -18.48 -11.23
C VAL A 197 -23.53 -17.59 -10.03
N LEU A 198 -23.99 -17.97 -8.84
CA LEU A 198 -23.71 -17.23 -7.60
C LEU A 198 -22.21 -17.12 -7.34
N GLY A 199 -21.46 -18.22 -7.52
CA GLY A 199 -20.00 -18.20 -7.36
C GLY A 199 -19.30 -17.25 -8.33
N ALA A 200 -19.79 -17.10 -9.56
CA ALA A 200 -19.25 -16.12 -10.50
C ALA A 200 -19.52 -14.67 -10.04
N LEU A 201 -20.73 -14.39 -9.53
CA LEU A 201 -21.09 -13.08 -8.97
C LEU A 201 -20.28 -12.76 -7.71
N ASP A 202 -20.10 -13.73 -6.82
CA ASP A 202 -19.34 -13.56 -5.56
C ASP A 202 -17.86 -13.27 -5.82
N VAL A 203 -17.26 -13.90 -6.85
CA VAL A 203 -15.90 -13.59 -7.28
C VAL A 203 -15.79 -12.16 -7.79
N GLU A 204 -16.77 -11.70 -8.55
CA GLU A 204 -16.78 -10.32 -9.04
C GLU A 204 -16.97 -9.31 -7.90
N GLU A 205 -17.93 -9.54 -7.01
CA GLU A 205 -18.18 -8.73 -5.81
C GLU A 205 -16.92 -8.62 -4.94
N THR A 206 -16.23 -9.74 -4.69
CA THR A 206 -14.96 -9.76 -3.93
C THR A 206 -13.89 -8.87 -4.56
N VAL A 207 -13.84 -8.80 -5.89
CA VAL A 207 -12.89 -7.92 -6.60
C VAL A 207 -13.27 -6.45 -6.42
N LEU A 208 -14.55 -6.11 -6.42
CA LEU A 208 -15.06 -4.75 -6.21
C LEU A 208 -14.90 -4.27 -4.77
N ASP A 209 -15.18 -5.14 -3.79
CA ASP A 209 -15.08 -4.82 -2.35
C ASP A 209 -13.64 -4.47 -1.96
N ARG A 210 -12.65 -5.21 -2.51
CA ARG A 210 -11.24 -4.85 -2.31
C ARG A 210 -10.94 -3.45 -2.78
N VAL A 211 -11.47 -3.04 -3.94
CA VAL A 211 -11.30 -1.67 -4.45
C VAL A 211 -11.96 -0.65 -3.52
N ALA A 212 -13.15 -0.96 -2.98
CA ALA A 212 -13.87 -0.08 -2.06
C ALA A 212 -13.17 0.07 -0.69
N GLU A 213 -12.71 -1.03 -0.07
CA GLU A 213 -11.96 -1.00 1.19
C GLU A 213 -10.67 -0.20 1.05
N MET A 214 -9.96 -0.43 -0.06
CA MET A 214 -8.75 0.30 -0.45
C MET A 214 -8.98 1.82 -0.64
N ASN A 215 -10.20 2.27 -0.93
CA ASN A 215 -10.58 3.70 -1.04
C ASN A 215 -10.90 4.35 0.32
N SER A 216 -11.24 3.56 1.34
CA SER A 216 -11.70 4.07 2.64
C SER A 216 -10.57 4.44 3.62
N ALA A 217 -9.31 4.11 3.28
CA ALA A 217 -8.16 4.36 4.13
C ALA A 217 -7.79 5.85 4.17
N GLU A 218 -7.87 6.41 5.38
CA GLU A 218 -7.75 7.82 5.76
C GLU A 218 -6.53 8.57 5.19
N ARG A 219 -6.77 9.81 4.72
CA ARG A 219 -5.75 10.86 4.55
C ARG A 219 -5.17 11.23 5.91
N SER A 220 -3.87 11.06 6.11
CA SER A 220 -3.20 11.71 7.24
C SER A 220 -1.83 12.32 6.96
N ASP A 221 -1.13 12.00 5.87
CA ASP A 221 0.23 12.52 5.64
C ASP A 221 0.38 13.15 4.25
N GLU A 222 1.22 14.18 4.17
CA GLU A 222 1.66 14.81 2.92
C GLU A 222 2.37 13.74 2.07
N LEU A 223 1.87 13.46 0.87
CA LEU A 223 2.38 12.41 -0.02
C LEU A 223 3.73 12.84 -0.60
N THR A 224 4.77 12.63 0.20
CA THR A 224 6.16 12.96 -0.13
C THR A 224 6.88 11.66 -0.42
N ALA A 225 7.29 11.46 -1.68
CA ALA A 225 8.11 10.31 -2.03
C ALA A 225 9.52 10.46 -1.43
N ALA A 226 10.15 9.34 -1.08
CA ALA A 226 11.56 9.32 -0.70
C ALA A 226 12.44 9.80 -1.86
N ARG A 227 13.60 10.41 -1.57
CA ARG A 227 14.56 10.84 -2.59
C ARG A 227 14.92 9.68 -3.53
N ALA A 228 14.58 9.81 -4.80
CA ALA A 228 15.03 8.90 -5.84
C ALA A 228 16.46 9.21 -6.28
N ASP A 229 17.45 8.75 -5.52
CA ASP A 229 18.87 8.93 -5.84
C ASP A 229 19.31 8.15 -7.10
N GLY A 230 18.50 7.20 -7.57
CA GLY A 230 18.78 6.31 -8.70
C GLY A 230 18.58 6.90 -10.10
N CYS A 231 17.97 8.08 -10.24
CA CYS A 231 17.58 8.65 -11.53
C CYS A 231 18.23 10.02 -11.77
N ALA A 232 18.95 10.18 -12.89
CA ALA A 232 19.56 11.45 -13.25
C ALA A 232 18.52 12.57 -13.48
N HIS A 233 17.38 12.23 -14.11
CA HIS A 233 16.30 13.18 -14.37
C HIS A 233 15.65 13.71 -13.09
N LEU A 234 15.39 12.84 -12.11
CA LEU A 234 14.83 13.23 -10.81
C LEU A 234 15.81 14.04 -9.97
N ARG A 235 17.12 13.78 -10.08
CA ARG A 235 18.14 14.62 -9.44
C ARG A 235 18.23 16.01 -10.06
N ALA A 236 18.04 16.12 -11.38
CA ALA A 236 18.08 17.40 -12.10
C ALA A 236 16.80 18.25 -11.94
N SER A 237 15.70 17.66 -11.47
CA SER A 237 14.38 18.31 -11.42
C SER A 237 13.83 18.35 -9.99
N PRO A 238 14.34 19.22 -9.09
CA PRO A 238 14.00 19.20 -7.67
C PRO A 238 12.51 19.42 -7.41
N ALA A 239 12.01 18.82 -6.32
CA ALA A 239 10.63 19.04 -5.87
C ALA A 239 10.43 20.51 -5.47
N LEU A 240 9.22 21.02 -5.71
CA LEU A 240 8.80 22.36 -5.29
C LEU A 240 7.86 22.22 -4.09
N ASP A 241 7.99 23.08 -3.08
CA ASP A 241 7.20 22.96 -1.83
C ASP A 241 5.70 23.18 -2.02
N ARG A 242 5.28 23.90 -3.07
CA ARG A 242 3.86 24.11 -3.38
C ARG A 242 3.62 24.12 -4.88
N PRO A 243 2.66 23.33 -5.40
CA PRO A 243 2.27 23.45 -6.80
C PRO A 243 1.62 24.83 -7.03
N PRO A 244 1.81 25.45 -8.21
CA PRO A 244 1.04 26.63 -8.58
C PRO A 244 -0.45 26.28 -8.59
N GLN A 245 -1.32 27.24 -8.22
CA GLN A 245 -2.76 27.06 -8.35
C GLN A 245 -3.08 26.88 -9.83
N ALA A 246 -3.53 25.67 -10.17
CA ALA A 246 -3.95 25.32 -11.52
C ALA A 246 -5.47 25.50 -11.64
N GLU A 247 -5.93 26.20 -12.68
CA GLU A 247 -7.36 26.24 -13.03
C GLU A 247 -7.85 24.89 -13.58
N GLY A 248 -6.94 24.08 -14.11
CA GLY A 248 -7.24 22.78 -14.70
C GLY A 248 -6.13 22.30 -15.64
N CYS A 249 -6.41 21.23 -16.37
CA CYS A 249 -5.53 20.76 -17.44
C CYS A 249 -5.65 21.68 -18.66
N THR A 250 -4.52 22.20 -19.15
CA THR A 250 -4.48 23.14 -20.28
C THR A 250 -5.17 22.55 -21.51
N GLY A 251 -4.79 21.34 -21.93
CA GLY A 251 -5.38 20.70 -23.12
C GLY A 251 -6.87 20.38 -22.96
N CYS A 252 -7.32 19.95 -21.78
CA CYS A 252 -8.75 19.67 -21.56
C CYS A 252 -9.59 20.94 -21.66
N LEU A 253 -9.10 22.05 -21.10
CA LEU A 253 -9.79 23.33 -21.14
C LEU A 253 -9.90 23.86 -22.57
N GLU A 254 -8.88 23.67 -23.40
CA GLU A 254 -8.90 24.06 -24.83
C GLU A 254 -10.01 23.36 -25.63
N VAL A 255 -10.31 22.09 -25.29
CA VAL A 255 -11.40 21.33 -25.93
C VAL A 255 -12.73 21.40 -25.15
N GLY A 256 -12.83 22.28 -24.15
CA GLY A 256 -14.06 22.50 -23.37
C GLY A 256 -14.41 21.38 -22.38
N ARG A 257 -13.45 20.51 -22.05
CA ARG A 257 -13.61 19.36 -21.14
C ARG A 257 -13.17 19.72 -19.72
N ARG A 258 -13.85 19.14 -18.72
CA ARG A 258 -13.58 19.33 -17.28
C ARG A 258 -13.62 18.04 -16.46
N ASP A 259 -13.55 16.91 -17.14
CA ASP A 259 -13.70 15.55 -16.63
C ASP A 259 -12.34 14.85 -16.42
N TRP A 260 -11.30 15.61 -16.04
CA TRP A 260 -10.01 15.04 -15.67
C TRP A 260 -10.03 14.49 -14.24
N VAL A 261 -9.13 13.54 -13.96
CA VAL A 261 -9.00 12.91 -12.65
C VAL A 261 -8.00 13.68 -11.79
N HIS A 262 -6.73 13.70 -12.19
CA HIS A 262 -5.64 14.39 -11.48
C HIS A 262 -4.81 15.26 -12.42
N LEU A 263 -4.18 16.27 -11.84
CA LEU A 263 -3.29 17.18 -12.55
C LEU A 263 -1.81 16.84 -12.30
N ARG A 264 -1.03 16.88 -13.37
CA ARG A 264 0.42 16.71 -13.36
C ARG A 264 1.08 17.94 -13.98
N MET A 265 2.16 18.40 -13.36
CA MET A 265 2.93 19.56 -13.84
C MET A 265 4.32 19.15 -14.32
N CYS A 266 4.71 19.62 -15.50
CA CYS A 266 6.05 19.42 -16.04
C CYS A 266 7.08 20.26 -15.29
N LEU A 267 8.12 19.61 -14.77
CA LEU A 267 9.21 20.33 -14.09
C LEU A 267 10.20 21.02 -15.05
N THR A 268 10.12 20.72 -16.34
CA THR A 268 10.96 21.37 -17.36
C THR A 268 10.35 22.68 -17.88
N CYS A 269 9.03 22.75 -18.07
CA CYS A 269 8.37 23.91 -18.69
C CYS A 269 7.11 24.42 -17.98
N GLY A 270 6.66 23.78 -16.90
CA GLY A 270 5.47 24.19 -16.15
C GLY A 270 4.13 23.81 -16.79
N TYR A 271 4.11 23.05 -17.88
CA TYR A 271 2.85 22.59 -18.50
C TYR A 271 2.01 21.77 -17.52
N LEU A 272 0.69 22.02 -17.48
CA LEU A 272 -0.29 21.34 -16.64
C LEU A 272 -1.16 20.41 -17.48
N GLY A 273 -0.92 19.10 -17.35
CA GLY A 273 -1.63 18.04 -18.05
C GLY A 273 -2.48 17.20 -17.11
N CYS A 274 -3.53 16.57 -17.64
CA CYS A 274 -4.28 15.54 -16.91
C CYS A 274 -3.51 14.21 -16.92
N CYS A 275 -3.67 13.41 -15.86
CA CYS A 275 -2.96 12.14 -15.66
C CYS A 275 -3.38 11.05 -16.66
N ASP A 276 -2.67 9.92 -16.66
CA ASP A 276 -2.88 8.79 -17.59
C ASP A 276 -4.26 8.10 -17.42
N SER A 277 -4.81 8.17 -16.21
CA SER A 277 -6.16 7.68 -15.89
C SER A 277 -7.25 8.67 -16.32
N SER A 278 -6.88 9.88 -16.77
CA SER A 278 -7.82 10.84 -17.34
C SER A 278 -8.10 10.52 -18.82
N PRO A 279 -9.30 10.85 -19.34
CA PRO A 279 -9.69 10.47 -20.70
C PRO A 279 -8.76 10.94 -21.85
N LEU A 280 -8.05 12.06 -21.68
CA LEU A 280 -7.19 12.67 -22.73
C LEU A 280 -5.69 12.57 -22.46
N ARG A 281 -5.26 12.15 -21.25
CA ARG A 281 -3.84 11.85 -20.95
C ARG A 281 -2.81 12.90 -21.37
N HIS A 282 -3.15 14.19 -21.29
CA HIS A 282 -2.30 15.27 -21.80
C HIS A 282 -0.90 15.32 -21.15
N ALA A 283 -0.71 14.79 -19.94
CA ALA A 283 0.62 14.71 -19.34
C ALA A 283 1.54 13.71 -20.06
N ASP A 284 1.00 12.57 -20.50
CA ASP A 284 1.73 11.55 -21.25
C ASP A 284 2.02 12.03 -22.68
N GLU A 285 1.01 12.59 -23.35
CA GLU A 285 1.18 13.20 -24.68
C GLU A 285 2.26 14.30 -24.67
N HIS A 286 2.21 15.18 -23.67
CA HIS A 286 3.23 16.23 -23.51
C HIS A 286 4.64 15.63 -23.32
N HIS A 287 4.77 14.56 -22.54
CA HIS A 287 6.05 13.86 -22.39
C HIS A 287 6.54 13.33 -23.73
N ILE A 288 5.69 12.65 -24.50
CA ILE A 288 6.05 12.06 -25.80
C ILE A 288 6.46 13.13 -26.81
N GLU A 289 5.70 14.22 -26.90
CA GLU A 289 5.93 15.30 -27.87
C GLU A 289 7.15 16.14 -27.53
N ARG A 290 7.29 16.55 -26.26
CA ARG A 290 8.33 17.49 -25.82
C ARG A 290 9.58 16.80 -25.30
N ARG A 291 9.52 15.49 -25.04
CA ARG A 291 10.57 14.69 -24.41
C ARG A 291 10.98 15.24 -23.03
N HIS A 292 10.03 15.81 -22.29
CA HIS A 292 10.28 16.30 -20.94
C HIS A 292 10.18 15.14 -19.94
N PRO A 293 11.24 14.80 -19.20
CA PRO A 293 11.34 13.51 -18.53
C PRO A 293 10.56 13.42 -17.22
N VAL A 294 10.35 14.54 -16.52
CA VAL A 294 9.81 14.54 -15.15
C VAL A 294 8.56 15.40 -15.04
N MET A 295 7.50 14.80 -14.50
CA MET A 295 6.31 15.48 -14.03
C MET A 295 6.20 15.34 -12.51
N ARG A 296 5.57 16.31 -11.86
CA ARG A 296 5.14 16.22 -10.46
C ARG A 296 3.62 16.16 -10.35
N SER A 297 3.11 15.67 -9.24
CA SER A 297 1.69 15.90 -8.92
C SER A 297 1.43 17.39 -8.71
N ALA A 298 0.34 17.90 -9.28
CA ALA A 298 -0.15 19.25 -9.00
C ALA A 298 -1.28 19.26 -7.95
N GLU A 299 -1.57 18.10 -7.34
CA GLU A 299 -2.60 17.99 -6.31
C GLU A 299 -2.17 18.60 -4.96
N PRO A 300 -3.10 19.15 -4.17
CA PRO A 300 -2.78 19.71 -2.86
C PRO A 300 -2.25 18.66 -1.87
N GLY A 301 -1.08 18.92 -1.27
CA GLY A 301 -0.47 18.01 -0.28
C GLY A 301 0.30 16.85 -0.90
N GLU A 302 0.59 16.90 -2.20
CA GLU A 302 1.42 15.92 -2.88
C GLU A 302 2.70 16.56 -3.41
N ALA A 303 3.85 16.00 -3.04
CA ALA A 303 5.17 16.49 -3.47
C ALA A 303 5.94 15.47 -4.33
N TRP A 304 5.34 14.31 -4.60
CA TRP A 304 5.95 13.27 -5.40
C TRP A 304 6.09 13.66 -6.88
N ARG A 305 7.08 13.02 -7.51
CA ARG A 305 7.51 13.22 -8.89
C ARG A 305 7.60 11.87 -9.58
N TRP A 306 7.38 11.88 -10.88
CA TRP A 306 7.46 10.72 -11.74
C TRP A 306 8.37 11.00 -12.92
N CYS A 307 9.39 10.15 -13.09
CA CYS A 307 10.19 10.12 -14.30
C CYS A 307 9.54 9.18 -15.31
N TYR A 308 9.06 9.70 -16.44
CA TYR A 308 8.49 8.88 -17.52
C TYR A 308 9.56 8.05 -18.23
N VAL A 309 10.82 8.54 -18.27
CA VAL A 309 11.92 7.85 -18.95
C VAL A 309 12.39 6.63 -18.19
N ASP A 310 12.61 6.78 -16.87
CA ASP A 310 13.15 5.70 -16.04
C ASP A 310 12.05 4.94 -15.27
N GLU A 311 10.81 5.42 -15.34
CA GLU A 311 9.66 4.87 -14.61
C GLU A 311 9.89 4.76 -13.10
N LEU A 312 10.49 5.83 -12.57
CA LEU A 312 10.84 5.95 -11.17
C LEU A 312 10.04 7.06 -10.52
N LEU A 313 9.47 6.70 -9.37
CA LEU A 313 8.93 7.62 -8.40
C LEU A 313 10.07 8.30 -7.64
N GLY A 314 9.95 9.60 -7.33
CA GLY A 314 10.85 10.31 -6.43
C GLY A 314 10.33 11.64 -5.92
#